data_AF-A0A7F5RB76-F1
#
_entry.id   AF-A0A7F5RB76-F1
#
_cell.length_a   1.000
_cell.length_b   1.000
_cell.length_c   1.000
_cell.angle_alpha   90.00
_cell.angle_beta   90.00
_cell.angle_gamma   90.00
#
_symmetry.space_group_name_H-M   'P 1'
#
loop_
_entity.id
_entity.type
_entity.pdbx_description
1 polymer ?
#
loop_
_entity_poly.entity_id
_entity_poly.type
_entity_poly.pdbx_seq_one_letter_code
_entity_poly.pdbx_strand_id
1 'polypeptide(L)'
;MILKEYIGYILLLTFTYIVVYFSYIRNEEDGIQKPDVHTQITYQQATVDNVSKVSSLQENKTQLIKYILYWTKMFDREDFYYGLGYEPFQNCEYKNCFTTSNKNQMDIRDFNALVFHGPLYDFKENGKPWARSNHQRYVFANLESPETYNTNLNYANGFYNWTMTYRNFAIA
;
A
#
# COMPACT_ATOMS: atom_id res chain seq x y z
N MET A 1 -8.81 47.30 42.92
CA MET A 1 -10.25 47.54 42.68
C MET A 1 -10.60 47.83 41.22
N ILE A 2 -9.63 47.99 40.31
CA ILE A 2 -9.84 48.42 38.90
C ILE A 2 -10.09 47.23 37.94
N LEU A 3 -9.55 46.03 38.23
CA LEU A 3 -9.60 44.87 37.32
C LEU A 3 -11.03 44.34 37.08
N LYS A 4 -11.95 44.49 38.06
CA LYS A 4 -13.33 43.99 37.95
C LYS A 4 -14.18 44.79 36.96
N GLU A 5 -13.87 46.07 36.73
CA GLU A 5 -14.63 46.92 35.80
C GLU A 5 -14.30 46.59 34.33
N TYR A 6 -13.06 46.18 34.04
CA TYR A 6 -12.63 45.85 32.68
C TYR A 6 -13.10 44.47 32.20
N ILE A 7 -13.37 43.52 33.11
CA ILE A 7 -13.86 42.17 32.76
C ILE A 7 -15.21 42.25 32.03
N GLY A 8 -16.11 43.12 32.48
CA GLY A 8 -17.41 43.33 31.82
C GLY A 8 -17.25 43.86 30.39
N TYR A 9 -16.31 44.78 30.18
CA TYR A 9 -16.05 45.34 28.85
C TYR A 9 -15.43 44.32 27.89
N ILE A 10 -14.49 43.50 28.38
CA ILE A 10 -13.87 42.43 27.58
C ILE A 10 -14.93 41.40 27.15
N LEU A 11 -15.83 40.99 28.04
CA LEU A 11 -16.90 40.04 27.71
C LEU A 11 -17.89 40.60 26.68
N LEU A 12 -18.19 41.90 26.72
CA LEU A 12 -19.03 42.54 25.71
C LEU A 12 -18.36 42.59 24.34
N LEU A 13 -17.06 42.91 24.29
CA LEU A 13 -16.31 42.95 23.04
C LEU A 13 -16.14 41.57 22.39
N THR A 14 -15.93 40.52 23.20
CA THR A 14 -15.83 39.15 22.66
C THR A 14 -17.18 38.66 22.15
N PHE A 15 -18.28 38.98 22.84
CA PHE A 15 -19.62 38.61 22.39
C PHE A 15 -20.01 39.29 21.07
N THR A 16 -19.73 40.58 20.92
CA THR A 16 -20.04 41.30 19.65
C THR A 16 -19.20 40.78 18.49
N TYR A 17 -17.92 40.49 18.70
CA TYR A 17 -17.06 39.87 17.69
C TYR A 17 -17.60 38.51 17.22
N ILE A 18 -18.04 37.67 18.16
CA ILE A 18 -18.63 36.37 17.86
C ILE A 18 -19.92 36.51 17.04
N VAL A 19 -20.82 37.43 17.41
CA VAL A 19 -22.06 37.66 16.67
C VAL A 19 -21.79 38.14 15.25
N VAL A 20 -20.84 39.07 15.07
CA VAL A 20 -20.43 39.56 13.73
C VAL A 20 -19.83 38.43 12.90
N TYR A 21 -18.95 37.62 13.48
CA TYR A 21 -18.35 36.46 12.81
C TYR A 21 -19.41 35.45 12.36
N PHE A 22 -20.35 35.08 13.23
CA PHE A 22 -21.44 34.16 12.86
C PHE A 22 -22.40 34.76 11.82
N SER A 23 -22.64 36.07 11.87
CA SER A 23 -23.46 36.76 10.85
C SER A 23 -22.77 36.75 9.48
N TYR A 24 -21.45 36.92 9.46
CA TYR A 24 -20.63 36.80 8.24
C TYR A 24 -20.69 35.38 7.66
N ILE A 25 -20.48 34.35 8.49
CA ILE A 25 -20.57 32.95 8.04
C ILE A 25 -21.95 32.59 7.49
N ARG A 26 -23.04 33.08 8.12
CA ARG A 26 -24.39 32.81 7.65
C ARG A 26 -24.69 33.45 6.29
N ASN A 27 -24.16 34.64 6.02
CA ASN A 27 -24.32 35.30 4.72
C ASN A 27 -23.64 34.53 3.57
N GLU A 28 -22.64 33.70 3.85
CA GLU A 28 -21.96 32.85 2.85
C GLU A 28 -22.87 31.70 2.36
N GLU A 29 -23.74 31.16 3.22
CA GLU A 29 -24.62 30.03 2.88
C GLU A 29 -25.86 30.44 2.07
N ASP A 30 -26.32 31.68 2.19
CA ASP A 30 -27.49 32.19 1.45
C ASP A 30 -27.15 32.55 -0.02
N GLY A 31 -25.87 32.52 -0.41
CA GLY A 31 -25.39 32.83 -1.76
C GLY A 31 -25.40 31.67 -2.77
N ILE A 32 -25.76 30.44 -2.35
CA ILE A 32 -25.72 29.27 -3.24
C ILE A 32 -27.10 29.04 -3.88
N GLN A 33 -27.23 29.50 -5.12
CA GLN A 33 -28.40 29.29 -5.96
C GLN A 33 -28.58 27.78 -6.24
N LYS A 34 -29.67 27.17 -5.76
CA LYS A 34 -29.99 25.76 -6.04
C LYS A 34 -30.19 25.54 -7.55
N PRO A 35 -29.55 24.55 -8.18
CA PRO A 35 -29.64 24.38 -9.64
C PRO A 35 -31.03 23.90 -10.06
N ASP A 36 -31.50 24.44 -11.19
CA ASP A 36 -32.77 24.09 -11.84
C ASP A 36 -32.87 22.58 -12.18
N VAL A 37 -34.09 22.06 -12.16
CA VAL A 37 -34.44 20.64 -12.32
C VAL A 37 -33.97 20.09 -13.68
N HIS A 38 -33.97 20.91 -14.73
CA HIS A 38 -33.47 20.50 -16.04
C HIS A 38 -31.93 20.29 -16.04
N THR A 39 -31.23 21.09 -15.25
CA THR A 39 -29.79 20.96 -15.04
C THR A 39 -29.48 19.72 -14.21
N GLN A 40 -30.29 19.38 -13.19
CA GLN A 40 -30.13 18.14 -12.40
C GLN A 40 -30.24 16.88 -13.26
N ILE A 41 -31.20 16.82 -14.19
CA ILE A 41 -31.37 15.66 -15.09
C ILE A 41 -30.16 15.54 -16.02
N THR A 42 -29.66 16.65 -16.56
CA THR A 42 -28.45 16.67 -17.41
C THR A 42 -27.21 16.28 -16.62
N TYR A 43 -27.07 16.73 -15.37
CA TYR A 43 -26.00 16.31 -14.46
C TYR A 43 -26.10 14.83 -14.12
N GLN A 44 -27.28 14.31 -13.85
CA GLN A 44 -27.47 12.89 -13.57
C GLN A 44 -27.13 12.03 -14.79
N GLN A 45 -27.58 12.39 -15.99
CA GLN A 45 -27.21 11.68 -17.23
C GLN A 45 -25.69 11.71 -17.47
N ALA A 46 -25.06 12.89 -17.33
CA ALA A 46 -23.61 13.04 -17.47
C ALA A 46 -22.82 12.28 -16.38
N THR A 47 -23.35 12.17 -15.16
CA THR A 47 -22.74 11.35 -14.11
C THR A 47 -22.89 9.85 -14.38
N VAL A 48 -24.01 9.39 -14.93
CA VAL A 48 -24.22 7.97 -15.25
C VAL A 48 -23.34 7.53 -16.42
N ASP A 49 -23.21 8.35 -17.47
CA ASP A 49 -22.34 8.07 -18.62
C ASP A 49 -20.85 8.12 -18.22
N ASN A 50 -20.48 9.06 -17.34
CA ASN A 50 -19.13 9.11 -16.79
C ASN A 50 -18.86 7.99 -15.78
N VAL A 51 -19.84 7.53 -15.01
CA VAL A 51 -19.68 6.39 -14.07
C VAL A 51 -19.58 5.08 -14.82
N SER A 52 -20.33 4.87 -15.89
CA SER A 52 -20.20 3.67 -16.75
C SER A 52 -18.89 3.68 -17.57
N LYS A 53 -18.42 4.87 -17.97
CA LYS A 53 -17.08 5.05 -18.58
C LYS A 53 -15.94 4.92 -17.56
N VAL A 54 -16.10 5.40 -16.33
CA VAL A 54 -15.13 5.23 -15.23
C VAL A 54 -15.11 3.79 -14.74
N SER A 55 -16.25 3.10 -14.68
CA SER A 55 -16.34 1.67 -14.38
C SER A 55 -15.59 0.82 -15.41
N SER A 56 -15.77 1.12 -16.70
CA SER A 56 -15.08 0.43 -17.80
C SER A 56 -13.60 0.84 -17.99
N LEU A 57 -13.20 2.03 -17.52
CA LEU A 57 -11.78 2.45 -17.44
C LEU A 57 -11.08 1.91 -16.19
N GLN A 58 -11.80 1.70 -15.08
CA GLN A 58 -11.28 1.12 -13.84
C GLN A 58 -11.11 -0.40 -13.97
N GLU A 59 -11.98 -1.09 -14.73
CA GLU A 59 -11.79 -2.50 -15.14
C GLU A 59 -10.66 -2.66 -16.17
N ASN A 60 -10.35 -1.61 -16.93
CA ASN A 60 -9.16 -1.52 -17.80
C ASN A 60 -7.98 -0.79 -17.14
N LYS A 61 -7.80 -0.96 -15.83
CA LYS A 61 -6.44 -0.96 -15.30
C LYS A 61 -5.75 -2.14 -15.95
N THR A 62 -5.05 -1.92 -17.08
CA THR A 62 -4.07 -2.87 -17.63
C THR A 62 -3.32 -3.41 -16.43
N GLN A 63 -3.55 -4.68 -16.08
CA GLN A 63 -3.07 -5.26 -14.83
C GLN A 63 -1.55 -5.21 -14.90
N LEU A 64 -0.95 -4.14 -14.38
CA LEU A 64 0.47 -3.89 -14.46
C LEU A 64 1.16 -5.13 -13.91
N ILE A 65 2.09 -5.67 -14.69
CA ILE A 65 2.78 -6.90 -14.33
C ILE A 65 3.53 -6.66 -13.02
N LYS A 66 3.32 -7.57 -12.07
CA LYS A 66 4.01 -7.59 -10.79
C LYS A 66 5.27 -8.43 -10.91
N TYR A 67 6.42 -7.80 -10.75
CA TYR A 67 7.70 -8.49 -10.84
C TYR A 67 8.15 -8.99 -9.47
N ILE A 68 8.51 -10.27 -9.41
CA ILE A 68 8.95 -10.97 -8.20
C ILE A 68 10.36 -11.50 -8.46
N LEU A 69 11.31 -11.06 -7.65
CA LEU A 69 12.70 -11.50 -7.72
C LEU A 69 12.97 -12.57 -6.68
N TYR A 70 13.46 -13.72 -7.10
CA TYR A 70 14.14 -14.66 -6.25
C TYR A 70 15.56 -14.15 -6.00
N TRP A 71 15.79 -13.58 -4.81
CA TRP A 71 17.06 -12.91 -4.48
C TRP A 71 18.19 -13.91 -4.24
N THR A 72 17.85 -15.06 -3.67
CA THR A 72 18.78 -16.19 -3.44
C THR A 72 18.36 -17.38 -4.30
N LYS A 73 18.97 -18.54 -4.08
CA LYS A 73 18.44 -19.84 -4.50
C LYS A 73 17.72 -20.50 -3.33
N MET A 74 16.77 -21.39 -3.60
CA MET A 74 16.18 -22.31 -2.62
C MET A 74 16.79 -23.69 -2.86
N PHE A 75 17.59 -24.22 -1.94
CA PHE A 75 18.30 -25.51 -2.11
C PHE A 75 18.96 -25.66 -3.50
N ASP A 76 19.77 -24.68 -3.91
CA ASP A 76 20.43 -24.58 -5.23
C ASP A 76 19.51 -24.38 -6.45
N ARG A 77 18.21 -24.21 -6.25
CA ARG A 77 17.23 -23.94 -7.30
C ARG A 77 16.97 -22.46 -7.48
N GLU A 78 17.12 -21.98 -8.71
CA GLU A 78 16.84 -20.59 -9.08
C GLU A 78 15.34 -20.31 -9.27
N ASP A 79 14.55 -21.33 -9.58
CA ASP A 79 13.10 -21.26 -9.76
C ASP A 79 12.32 -21.35 -8.44
N PHE A 80 13.03 -21.45 -7.31
CA PHE A 80 12.43 -21.51 -5.97
C PHE A 80 11.41 -22.64 -5.78
N TYR A 81 11.42 -23.67 -6.65
CA TYR A 81 10.40 -24.72 -6.77
C TYR A 81 9.00 -24.26 -7.23
N TYR A 82 8.82 -22.97 -7.53
CA TYR A 82 7.55 -22.43 -8.01
C TYR A 82 7.55 -22.13 -9.50
N GLY A 83 8.73 -21.97 -10.13
CA GLY A 83 8.89 -21.72 -11.56
C GLY A 83 9.30 -20.28 -11.89
N LEU A 84 9.63 -20.03 -13.15
CA LEU A 84 10.10 -18.74 -13.66
C LEU A 84 9.15 -18.15 -14.70
N GLY A 85 9.17 -16.83 -14.83
CA GLY A 85 8.35 -16.09 -15.78
C GLY A 85 6.89 -16.04 -15.37
N TYR A 86 5.99 -16.20 -16.35
CA TYR A 86 4.54 -16.17 -16.13
C TYR A 86 3.94 -17.55 -15.79
N GLU A 87 4.71 -18.62 -16.00
CA GLU A 87 4.26 -20.01 -15.85
C GLU A 87 3.64 -20.30 -14.46
N PRO A 88 4.23 -19.86 -13.32
CA PRO A 88 3.70 -20.18 -11.99
C PRO A 88 2.28 -19.68 -11.73
N PHE A 89 1.82 -18.70 -12.51
CA PHE A 89 0.57 -17.99 -12.28
C PHE A 89 -0.52 -18.31 -13.31
N GLN A 90 -0.27 -19.18 -14.29
CA GLN A 90 -1.24 -19.46 -15.37
C GLN A 90 -2.57 -20.02 -14.85
N ASN A 91 -2.51 -20.78 -13.75
CA ASN A 91 -3.64 -21.43 -13.09
C ASN A 91 -4.11 -20.70 -11.81
N CYS A 92 -3.65 -19.46 -11.60
CA CYS A 92 -4.06 -18.64 -10.46
C CYS A 92 -5.15 -17.63 -10.84
N GLU A 93 -5.87 -17.11 -9.84
CA GLU A 93 -6.80 -15.98 -10.00
C GLU A 93 -6.07 -14.75 -10.55
N TYR A 94 -4.88 -14.46 -10.02
CA TYR A 94 -4.00 -13.39 -10.47
C TYR A 94 -2.93 -13.94 -11.41
N LYS A 95 -2.98 -13.52 -12.68
CA LYS A 95 -2.06 -13.97 -13.75
C LYS A 95 -1.03 -12.92 -14.15
N ASN A 96 -1.15 -11.71 -13.64
CA ASN A 96 -0.30 -10.57 -13.97
C ASN A 96 0.97 -10.53 -13.11
N CYS A 97 1.61 -11.67 -12.88
CA CYS A 97 2.83 -11.79 -12.08
C CYS A 97 3.93 -12.44 -12.90
N PHE A 98 5.17 -11.99 -12.71
CA PHE A 98 6.34 -12.51 -13.39
C PHE A 98 7.45 -12.79 -12.37
N THR A 99 7.93 -14.02 -12.30
CA THR A 99 9.06 -14.40 -11.43
C THR A 99 10.36 -14.45 -12.20
N THR A 100 11.47 -14.10 -11.53
CA THR A 100 12.81 -14.20 -12.11
C THR A 100 13.87 -14.38 -11.03
N SER A 101 14.99 -15.02 -11.37
CA SER A 101 16.23 -15.04 -10.57
C SER A 101 17.25 -14.00 -11.06
N ASN A 102 16.99 -13.34 -12.19
CA ASN A 102 17.91 -12.38 -12.78
C ASN A 102 17.83 -11.01 -12.09
N LYS A 103 18.81 -10.73 -11.22
CA LYS A 103 18.94 -9.45 -10.48
C LYS A 103 19.15 -8.23 -11.38
N ASN A 104 19.57 -8.43 -12.64
CA ASN A 104 19.84 -7.36 -13.61
C ASN A 104 18.69 -7.13 -14.59
N GLN A 105 17.54 -7.80 -14.40
CA GLN A 105 16.38 -7.64 -15.28
C GLN A 105 15.83 -6.21 -15.29
N MET A 106 15.92 -5.51 -14.16
CA MET A 106 15.49 -4.12 -13.96
C MET A 106 16.16 -3.53 -12.72
N ASP A 107 15.96 -2.24 -12.44
CA ASP A 107 16.43 -1.63 -11.19
C ASP A 107 15.82 -2.38 -9.99
N ILE A 108 16.63 -2.61 -8.94
CA ILE A 108 16.18 -3.38 -7.78
C ILE A 108 14.92 -2.78 -7.14
N ARG A 109 14.72 -1.47 -7.27
CA ARG A 109 13.59 -0.70 -6.71
C ARG A 109 12.27 -0.93 -7.43
N ASP A 110 12.31 -1.48 -8.65
CA ASP A 110 11.14 -1.65 -9.53
C ASP A 110 10.46 -3.01 -9.35
N PHE A 111 11.15 -3.97 -8.74
CA PHE A 111 10.53 -5.25 -8.35
C PHE A 111 9.46 -5.02 -7.28
N ASN A 112 8.31 -5.68 -7.39
CA ASN A 112 7.25 -5.56 -6.39
C ASN A 112 7.50 -6.45 -5.16
N ALA A 113 8.23 -7.56 -5.33
CA ALA A 113 8.64 -8.39 -4.21
C ALA A 113 10.01 -9.01 -4.44
N LEU A 114 10.74 -9.21 -3.34
CA LEU A 114 11.97 -9.99 -3.28
C LEU A 114 11.75 -11.15 -2.32
N VAL A 115 12.08 -12.36 -2.76
CA VAL A 115 11.94 -13.59 -1.98
C VAL A 115 13.33 -14.13 -1.65
N PHE A 116 13.55 -14.47 -0.39
CA PHE A 116 14.82 -14.92 0.13
C PHE A 116 14.64 -16.30 0.75
N HIS A 117 15.59 -17.21 0.52
CA HIS A 117 15.69 -18.44 1.29
C HIS A 117 16.22 -18.06 2.67
N GLY A 118 15.27 -17.80 3.56
CA GLY A 118 15.49 -17.05 4.79
C GLY A 118 16.55 -17.64 5.71
N PRO A 119 16.48 -18.94 6.08
CA PRO A 119 17.40 -19.56 7.02
C PRO A 119 18.87 -19.50 6.59
N LEU A 120 19.13 -19.56 5.28
CA LEU A 120 20.48 -19.56 4.71
C LEU A 120 20.90 -18.21 4.12
N TYR A 121 20.07 -17.19 4.24
CA TYR A 121 20.37 -15.89 3.67
C TYR A 121 21.38 -15.11 4.53
N ASP A 122 22.53 -14.81 3.93
CA ASP A 122 23.58 -13.99 4.49
C ASP A 122 23.91 -12.80 3.57
N PHE A 123 24.06 -11.61 4.14
CA PHE A 123 24.30 -10.38 3.36
C PHE A 123 25.66 -10.35 2.66
N LYS A 124 26.69 -11.01 3.21
CA LYS A 124 28.02 -11.05 2.61
C LYS A 124 28.05 -12.06 1.47
N GLU A 125 27.51 -13.25 1.69
CA GLU A 125 27.54 -14.34 0.71
C GLU A 125 26.56 -14.12 -0.44
N ASN A 126 25.36 -13.64 -0.15
CA ASN A 126 24.29 -13.51 -1.15
C ASN A 126 24.11 -12.08 -1.68
N GLY A 127 24.83 -11.12 -1.08
CA GLY A 127 24.66 -9.70 -1.30
C GLY A 127 23.37 -9.17 -0.66
N LYS A 128 23.37 -7.90 -0.28
CA LYS A 128 22.18 -7.17 0.17
C LYS A 128 21.63 -6.31 -0.97
N PRO A 129 20.30 -6.22 -1.16
CA PRO A 129 19.72 -5.24 -2.08
C PRO A 129 20.21 -3.83 -1.73
N TRP A 130 20.76 -3.12 -2.72
CA TRP A 130 21.40 -1.82 -2.50
C TRP A 130 20.40 -0.71 -2.19
N ALA A 131 19.14 -0.90 -2.59
CA ALA A 131 18.01 -0.02 -2.24
C ALA A 131 16.74 -0.84 -2.02
N ARG A 132 15.76 -0.20 -1.38
CA ARG A 132 14.42 -0.73 -1.15
C ARG A 132 13.39 0.38 -1.30
N SER A 133 12.38 0.17 -2.15
CA SER A 133 11.23 1.06 -2.27
C SER A 133 10.12 0.68 -1.29
N ASN A 134 9.33 1.67 -0.85
CA ASN A 134 8.25 1.48 0.14
C ASN A 134 7.15 0.51 -0.32
N HIS A 135 6.99 0.33 -1.63
CA HIS A 135 6.00 -0.58 -2.20
C HIS A 135 6.49 -2.04 -2.26
N GLN A 136 7.79 -2.29 -2.10
CA GLN A 136 8.35 -3.64 -2.22
C GLN A 136 8.05 -4.48 -0.99
N ARG A 137 7.78 -5.76 -1.22
CA ARG A 137 7.64 -6.76 -0.15
C ARG A 137 8.86 -7.65 -0.11
N TYR A 138 9.53 -7.70 1.05
CA TYR A 138 10.63 -8.62 1.29
C TYR A 138 10.05 -9.84 1.98
N VAL A 139 10.17 -11.00 1.35
CA VAL A 139 9.51 -12.24 1.78
C VAL A 139 10.56 -13.22 2.30
N PHE A 140 10.45 -13.57 3.57
CA PHE A 140 11.20 -14.66 4.17
C PHE A 140 10.56 -15.98 3.75
N ALA A 141 11.23 -16.76 2.91
CA ALA A 141 10.75 -18.08 2.52
C ALA A 141 11.54 -19.17 3.23
N ASN A 142 10.84 -20.17 3.76
CA ASN A 142 11.46 -21.34 4.36
C ASN A 142 10.67 -22.60 4.00
N LEU A 143 11.38 -23.57 3.41
CA LEU A 143 10.90 -24.91 3.10
C LEU A 143 11.58 -25.98 3.96
N GLU A 144 12.27 -25.61 5.03
CA GLU A 144 12.92 -26.53 5.96
C GLU A 144 12.07 -26.73 7.21
N SER A 145 12.27 -27.86 7.91
CA SER A 145 11.57 -28.12 9.16
C SER A 145 12.06 -27.15 10.26
N PRO A 146 11.21 -26.77 11.23
CA PRO A 146 11.61 -25.88 12.33
C PRO A 146 12.79 -26.41 13.15
N GLU A 147 12.93 -27.74 13.25
CA GLU A 147 13.99 -28.38 14.04
C GLU A 147 15.37 -28.29 13.39
N THR A 148 15.44 -28.08 12.06
CA THR A 148 16.70 -28.13 11.32
C THR A 148 17.58 -26.91 11.61
N TYR A 149 16.97 -25.78 11.99
CA TYR A 149 17.69 -24.52 12.21
C TYR A 149 17.23 -23.84 13.50
N ASN A 150 18.02 -23.95 14.57
CA ASN A 150 17.97 -23.01 15.68
C ASN A 150 18.69 -21.71 15.27
N THR A 151 18.16 -21.03 14.26
CA THR A 151 18.75 -19.80 13.74
C THR A 151 18.28 -18.62 14.57
N ASN A 152 19.24 -17.91 15.17
CA ASN A 152 19.02 -16.58 15.71
C ASN A 152 18.66 -15.63 14.55
N LEU A 153 17.37 -15.34 14.38
CA LEU A 153 16.85 -14.45 13.33
C LEU A 153 16.94 -12.96 13.68
N ASN A 154 17.77 -12.55 14.64
CA ASN A 154 17.88 -11.12 15.01
C ASN A 154 18.31 -10.24 13.82
N TYR A 155 19.10 -10.79 12.87
CA TYR A 155 19.46 -10.09 11.62
C TYR A 155 18.25 -9.78 10.73
N ALA A 156 17.17 -10.53 10.88
CA ALA A 156 15.95 -10.43 10.10
C ALA A 156 14.98 -9.38 10.67
N ASN A 157 15.25 -8.81 11.86
CA ASN A 157 14.35 -7.89 12.53
C ASN A 157 14.10 -6.63 11.67
N GLY A 158 12.84 -6.41 11.30
CA GLY A 158 12.42 -5.32 10.42
C GLY A 158 12.90 -5.43 8.96
N PHE A 159 13.61 -6.50 8.60
CA PHE A 159 14.07 -6.69 7.22
C PHE A 159 12.95 -7.23 6.34
N TYR A 160 12.29 -8.31 6.76
CA TYR A 160 11.19 -8.92 6.00
C TYR A 160 9.84 -8.27 6.34
N ASN A 161 8.98 -8.17 5.32
CA ASN A 161 7.57 -7.82 5.52
C ASN A 161 6.71 -9.05 5.75
N TRP A 162 6.93 -10.09 4.95
CA TRP A 162 6.07 -11.26 4.88
C TRP A 162 6.87 -12.54 5.05
N THR A 163 6.19 -13.60 5.46
CA THR A 163 6.72 -14.95 5.58
C THR A 163 5.99 -15.87 4.61
N MET A 164 6.74 -16.78 3.99
CA MET A 164 6.25 -17.86 3.16
C MET A 164 6.88 -19.15 3.69
N THR A 165 6.23 -19.72 4.70
CA THR A 165 6.67 -20.92 5.39
C THR A 165 5.53 -21.91 5.47
N TYR A 166 5.83 -23.16 5.82
CA TYR A 166 4.77 -24.09 6.19
C TYR A 166 3.92 -23.51 7.32
N ARG A 167 2.61 -23.76 7.25
CA ARG A 167 1.71 -23.47 8.36
C ARG A 167 1.95 -24.55 9.42
N ASN A 168 2.54 -24.19 10.54
CA ASN A 168 2.56 -25.08 11.70
C ASN A 168 1.11 -25.35 12.11
N PHE A 169 0.62 -26.57 11.89
CA PHE A 169 -0.59 -27.06 12.55
C PHE A 169 -0.18 -27.54 13.96
N ALA A 170 0.30 -26.62 14.79
CA ALA A 170 0.48 -26.86 16.20
C ALA A 170 -0.65 -26.10 16.92
N ILE A 171 -1.66 -26.84 17.35
CA ILE A 171 -2.67 -26.34 18.28
C ILE A 171 -1.92 -26.04 19.57
N ALA A 172 -1.88 -24.76 19.95
CA ALA A 172 -1.55 -24.33 21.30
C ALA A 172 -2.81 -24.43 22.18
#